data_AF-A0A6J8EQC7-F1
#
_entry.id   AF-A0A6J8EQC7-F1
#
_cell.length_a   1.000
_cell.length_b   1.000
_cell.length_c   1.000
_cell.angle_alpha   90.00
_cell.angle_beta   90.00
_cell.angle_gamma   90.00
#
_symmetry.space_group_name_H-M   'P 1'
#
loop_
_entity.id
_entity.type
_entity.pdbx_description
1 polymer ?
#
loop_
_entity_poly.entity_id
_entity_poly.type
_entity_poly.pdbx_seq_one_letter_code
_entity_poly.pdbx_strand_id
1 'polypeptide(L)'
;MCQSIVGTEDNVKQIRLMNAVRDDLSIHKNEISITSGSYGEGLDMRGSDLDIMYVVRHIKVYDVKPRLNPNSAYLLMDTDNVKPGFTQLRLDSKCTSYYNCVQLADKYYLSSSLWKKDILTKNLDYTIHGPCVSDKDGLYDYAECLHYQVSSFSASMQYFNMERNLLYINDVEKTTSSTLLQLANNSFRGVFKILHSSSFIRGIQKTDSCEKSSIKYVYTYYMSMMSAVRAQSIPLNSAYSNNKYQYRQYKSCLCTLLKNIHHDAVSEWLMLASFFYKTKQYTRAVRIIMDCISKCTFEKLYPYIKMSDIHHRLFKLKSLQKKSIVHLWKYVLVDDIRFEVNSLLIPDELLIEVDYYPLRIPSSVYACFLCFLCHYHLNDARQCRDTLQGLQLVIECNYLNADLDAKAAAYNLLGVALQTVGETETARQAYLQSAELHIDPTDNPARKRVFLLE
;
A
#
# COMPACT_ATOMS: atom_id res chain seq x y z
N MET A 1 0.68 3.73 -25.59
CA MET A 1 -0.67 4.04 -25.05
C MET A 1 -0.94 3.09 -23.90
N CYS A 2 -1.03 3.59 -22.66
CA CYS A 2 -1.41 2.78 -21.50
C CYS A 2 -2.86 2.29 -21.65
N GLN A 3 -3.14 1.04 -21.29
CA GLN A 3 -4.50 0.60 -20.99
C GLN A 3 -4.94 1.40 -19.76
N SER A 4 -5.80 2.39 -19.97
CA SER A 4 -6.28 3.27 -18.91
C SER A 4 -7.25 2.52 -18.01
N ILE A 5 -7.14 2.74 -16.70
CA ILE A 5 -8.26 2.55 -15.78
C ILE A 5 -9.42 3.39 -16.34
N VAL A 6 -10.55 2.75 -16.57
CA VAL A 6 -11.77 3.32 -17.12
C VAL A 6 -12.66 3.75 -15.96
N GLY A 7 -13.31 4.91 -16.10
CA GLY A 7 -14.27 5.41 -15.10
C GLY A 7 -13.67 6.37 -14.06
N THR A 8 -14.56 7.16 -13.47
CA THR A 8 -14.23 8.09 -12.38
C THR A 8 -14.28 7.38 -11.02
N GLU A 9 -13.83 8.03 -9.95
CA GLU A 9 -13.98 7.49 -8.59
C GLU A 9 -15.45 7.23 -8.22
N ASP A 10 -16.39 8.03 -8.74
CA ASP A 10 -17.81 7.82 -8.49
C ASP A 10 -18.32 6.59 -9.24
N ASN A 11 -17.81 6.30 -10.44
CA ASN A 11 -18.06 5.02 -11.11
C ASN A 11 -17.56 3.85 -10.24
N VAL A 12 -16.35 3.95 -9.68
CA VAL A 12 -15.78 2.93 -8.79
C VAL A 12 -16.65 2.70 -7.55
N LYS A 13 -17.12 3.77 -6.91
CA LYS A 13 -18.03 3.68 -5.74
C LYS A 13 -19.36 3.06 -6.11
N GLN A 14 -19.95 3.47 -7.24
CA GLN A 14 -21.22 2.92 -7.72
C GLN A 14 -21.08 1.44 -8.04
N ILE A 15 -20.01 1.02 -8.74
CA ILE A 15 -19.73 -0.39 -9.05
C ILE A 15 -19.61 -1.21 -7.76
N ARG A 16 -18.81 -0.75 -6.79
CA ARG A 16 -18.67 -1.45 -5.50
C ARG A 16 -19.98 -1.55 -4.74
N LEU A 17 -20.77 -0.47 -4.72
CA LEU A 17 -22.08 -0.47 -4.07
C LEU A 17 -23.04 -1.43 -4.77
N MET A 18 -23.10 -1.40 -6.11
CA MET A 18 -23.93 -2.30 -6.90
C MET A 18 -23.52 -3.76 -6.69
N ASN A 19 -22.21 -4.04 -6.61
CA ASN A 19 -21.70 -5.38 -6.33
C ASN A 19 -22.04 -5.81 -4.89
N ALA A 20 -21.89 -4.94 -3.89
CA ALA A 20 -22.28 -5.25 -2.52
C ALA A 20 -23.78 -5.53 -2.39
N VAL A 21 -24.63 -4.71 -3.02
CA VAL A 21 -26.08 -4.94 -3.08
C VAL A 21 -26.41 -6.24 -3.80
N ARG A 22 -25.73 -6.54 -4.92
CA ARG A 22 -25.89 -7.80 -5.65
C ARG A 22 -25.52 -9.00 -4.80
N ASP A 23 -24.39 -8.92 -4.11
CA ASP A 23 -23.89 -9.98 -3.23
C ASP A 23 -24.87 -10.20 -2.06
N ASP A 24 -25.40 -9.13 -1.45
CA ASP A 24 -26.43 -9.20 -0.40
C ASP A 24 -27.75 -9.79 -0.90
N LEU A 25 -28.19 -9.44 -2.12
CA LEU A 25 -29.39 -9.99 -2.73
C LEU A 25 -29.23 -11.46 -3.16
N SER A 26 -27.99 -11.89 -3.41
CA SER A 26 -27.67 -13.26 -3.83
C SER A 26 -27.66 -14.29 -2.68
N ILE A 27 -27.93 -13.85 -1.44
CA ILE A 27 -27.95 -14.72 -0.27
C ILE A 27 -29.16 -15.67 -0.38
N HIS A 28 -28.92 -16.85 -0.94
CA HIS A 28 -29.85 -17.96 -0.89
C HIS A 28 -29.56 -18.84 0.34
N LYS A 29 -30.53 -19.70 0.73
CA LYS A 29 -30.39 -20.54 1.93
C LYS A 29 -29.11 -21.40 1.92
N ASN A 30 -28.64 -21.80 0.74
CA ASN A 30 -27.56 -22.78 0.59
C ASN A 30 -26.28 -22.23 -0.07
N GLU A 31 -26.30 -20.98 -0.55
CA GLU A 31 -25.25 -20.41 -1.41
C GLU A 31 -25.18 -18.88 -1.25
N ILE A 32 -23.98 -18.32 -1.39
CA ILE A 32 -23.73 -16.87 -1.44
C ILE A 32 -22.90 -16.60 -2.68
N SER A 33 -23.31 -15.64 -3.51
CA SER A 33 -22.43 -15.09 -4.56
C SER A 33 -21.66 -13.91 -4.00
N ILE A 34 -20.36 -13.87 -4.28
CA ILE A 34 -19.47 -12.77 -3.91
C ILE A 34 -18.77 -12.29 -5.16
N THR A 35 -18.95 -11.02 -5.51
CA THR A 35 -18.24 -10.41 -6.63
C THR A 35 -16.82 -10.07 -6.18
N SER A 36 -15.82 -10.54 -6.93
CA SER A 36 -14.41 -10.34 -6.61
C SER A 36 -13.63 -9.82 -7.83
N GLY A 37 -12.30 -9.90 -7.79
CA GLY A 37 -11.48 -9.48 -8.93
C GLY A 37 -11.36 -7.97 -9.10
N SER A 38 -10.83 -7.54 -10.23
CA SER A 38 -10.60 -6.11 -10.49
C SER A 38 -11.91 -5.34 -10.53
N TYR A 39 -12.94 -5.87 -11.21
CA TYR A 39 -14.25 -5.23 -11.27
C TYR A 39 -14.96 -5.21 -9.90
N GLY A 40 -14.92 -6.31 -9.14
CA GLY A 40 -15.46 -6.37 -7.77
C GLY A 40 -14.81 -5.36 -6.82
N GLU A 41 -13.49 -5.18 -6.96
CA GLU A 41 -12.72 -4.20 -6.21
C GLU A 41 -12.82 -2.78 -6.80
N GLY A 42 -13.58 -2.58 -7.89
CA GLY A 42 -13.81 -1.31 -8.55
C GLY A 42 -12.59 -0.73 -9.27
N LEU A 43 -11.67 -1.58 -9.71
CA LEU A 43 -10.66 -1.26 -10.71
C LEU A 43 -11.20 -1.70 -12.07
N ASP A 44 -11.92 -0.81 -12.73
CA ASP A 44 -12.43 -1.05 -14.08
C ASP A 44 -11.28 -0.83 -15.08
N MET A 45 -10.75 -1.92 -15.63
CA MET A 45 -9.72 -1.89 -16.65
C MET A 45 -10.33 -2.38 -17.96
N ARG A 46 -9.88 -1.83 -19.09
CA ARG A 46 -10.40 -2.23 -20.40
C ARG A 46 -10.16 -3.72 -20.64
N GLY A 47 -11.24 -4.51 -20.75
CA GLY A 47 -11.16 -5.96 -20.91
C GLY A 47 -11.08 -6.71 -19.58
N SER A 48 -11.49 -6.10 -18.47
CA SER A 48 -11.82 -6.82 -17.25
C SER A 48 -13.07 -7.67 -17.44
N ASP A 49 -12.97 -8.91 -16.97
CA ASP A 49 -14.06 -9.85 -16.74
C ASP A 49 -14.70 -9.62 -15.36
N LEU A 50 -15.83 -10.29 -15.13
CA LEU A 50 -16.52 -10.31 -13.84
C LEU A 50 -16.22 -11.61 -13.11
N ASP A 51 -15.34 -11.53 -12.10
CA ASP A 51 -15.06 -12.65 -11.21
C ASP A 51 -16.17 -12.82 -10.15
N ILE A 52 -16.86 -13.95 -10.17
CA ILE A 52 -17.92 -14.31 -9.22
C ILE A 52 -17.51 -15.56 -8.43
N MET A 53 -17.52 -15.47 -7.11
CA MET A 53 -17.29 -16.59 -6.21
C MET A 53 -18.61 -17.10 -5.65
N TYR A 54 -18.95 -18.36 -5.91
CA TYR A 54 -20.11 -19.03 -5.35
C TYR A 54 -19.72 -19.82 -4.10
N VAL A 55 -20.08 -19.34 -2.93
CA VAL A 55 -19.76 -19.96 -1.65
C VAL A 55 -20.87 -20.91 -1.22
N VAL A 56 -20.58 -22.20 -1.27
CA VAL A 56 -21.49 -23.26 -0.81
C VAL A 56 -21.55 -23.26 0.72
N ARG A 57 -22.73 -23.01 1.30
CA ARG A 57 -22.91 -22.85 2.76
C ARG A 57 -23.22 -24.13 3.51
N HIS A 58 -23.84 -25.10 2.84
CA HIS A 58 -24.28 -26.34 3.48
C HIS A 58 -23.14 -27.34 3.72
N ILE A 59 -21.97 -27.09 3.10
CA ILE A 59 -20.73 -27.83 3.32
C ILE A 59 -19.78 -26.92 4.08
N LYS A 60 -19.33 -27.39 5.25
CA LYS A 60 -18.38 -26.65 6.08
C LYS A 60 -17.06 -27.36 6.10
N VAL A 61 -15.99 -26.57 5.96
CA VAL A 61 -14.61 -27.04 6.06
C VAL A 61 -14.05 -26.60 7.41
N TYR A 62 -13.39 -27.50 8.12
CA TYR A 62 -12.74 -27.23 9.40
C TYR A 62 -11.27 -27.65 9.39
N ASP A 63 -10.43 -26.98 10.16
CA ASP A 63 -9.03 -27.36 10.42
C ASP A 63 -8.93 -28.45 11.50
N VAL A 64 -9.80 -28.38 12.50
CA VAL A 64 -9.86 -29.32 13.61
C VAL A 64 -11.23 -29.97 13.63
N LYS A 65 -11.27 -31.25 13.98
CA LYS A 65 -12.52 -32.00 14.16
C LYS A 65 -13.49 -31.25 15.08
N PRO A 66 -14.61 -30.72 14.56
CA PRO A 66 -15.52 -29.93 15.35
C PRO A 66 -16.38 -30.84 16.23
N ARG A 67 -16.84 -30.33 17.38
CA ARG A 67 -17.83 -31.01 18.22
C ARG A 67 -19.23 -30.79 17.62
N LEU A 68 -19.53 -31.49 16.53
CA LEU A 68 -20.84 -31.44 15.86
C LEU A 68 -21.66 -32.70 16.15
N ASN A 69 -22.96 -32.61 15.85
CA ASN A 69 -23.83 -33.78 15.83
C ASN A 69 -23.29 -34.84 14.86
N PRO A 70 -23.37 -36.13 15.19
CA PRO A 70 -22.84 -37.23 14.35
C PRO A 70 -23.41 -37.27 12.92
N ASN A 71 -24.56 -36.64 12.69
CA ASN A 71 -25.26 -36.62 11.42
C ASN A 71 -24.88 -35.42 10.52
N SER A 72 -24.04 -34.49 11.01
CA SER A 72 -23.59 -33.36 10.21
C SER A 72 -22.41 -33.77 9.32
N ALA A 73 -22.57 -33.71 8.01
CA ALA A 73 -21.45 -33.87 7.08
C ALA A 73 -20.56 -32.61 7.12
N TYR A 74 -19.25 -32.81 7.25
CA TYR A 74 -18.26 -31.75 7.16
C TYR A 74 -16.97 -32.28 6.53
N LEU A 75 -16.16 -31.36 6.01
CA LEU A 75 -14.84 -31.63 5.47
C LEU A 75 -13.79 -31.18 6.48
N LEU A 76 -12.70 -31.94 6.58
CA LEU A 76 -11.51 -31.59 7.33
C LEU A 76 -10.37 -31.25 6.39
N MET A 77 -9.68 -30.15 6.67
CA MET A 77 -8.43 -29.85 6.00
C MET A 77 -7.40 -30.90 6.40
N ASP A 78 -6.78 -31.51 5.39
CA ASP A 78 -5.65 -32.41 5.50
C ASP A 78 -4.49 -31.72 4.77
N THR A 79 -3.54 -31.22 5.55
CA THR A 79 -2.38 -30.46 5.06
C THR A 79 -1.10 -31.28 5.07
N ASP A 80 -1.19 -32.56 5.40
CA ASP A 80 -0.03 -33.44 5.43
C ASP A 80 0.44 -33.69 3.98
N ASN A 81 1.72 -33.42 3.71
CA ASN A 81 2.36 -33.69 2.41
C ASN A 81 1.77 -32.93 1.20
N VAL A 82 1.10 -31.80 1.40
CA VAL A 82 0.67 -30.91 0.30
C VAL A 82 1.61 -29.72 0.13
N LYS A 83 1.71 -29.22 -1.12
CA LYS A 83 2.50 -28.03 -1.43
C LYS A 83 1.89 -26.79 -0.74
N PRO A 84 2.71 -25.80 -0.32
CA PRO A 84 2.22 -24.51 0.15
C PRO A 84 1.15 -23.91 -0.78
N GLY A 85 0.05 -23.45 -0.20
CA GLY A 85 -1.09 -22.90 -0.95
C GLY A 85 -2.14 -23.94 -1.40
N PHE A 86 -1.93 -25.22 -1.12
CA PHE A 86 -2.89 -26.30 -1.40
C PHE A 86 -3.27 -27.05 -0.12
N THR A 87 -4.45 -27.67 -0.13
CA THR A 87 -4.94 -28.56 0.94
C THR A 87 -5.74 -29.69 0.33
N GLN A 88 -5.76 -30.84 0.97
CA GLN A 88 -6.74 -31.88 0.70
C GLN A 88 -7.91 -31.73 1.65
N LEU A 89 -9.12 -32.02 1.15
CA LEU A 89 -10.34 -31.95 1.97
C LEU A 89 -10.84 -33.37 2.22
N ARG A 90 -10.62 -33.86 3.44
CA ARG A 90 -11.01 -35.19 3.89
C ARG A 90 -12.45 -35.18 4.40
N LEU A 91 -13.26 -36.12 3.95
CA LEU A 91 -14.58 -36.36 4.51
C LEU A 91 -14.44 -37.18 5.81
N ASP A 92 -14.93 -36.64 6.93
CA ASP A 92 -14.85 -37.30 8.25
C ASP A 92 -16.14 -38.05 8.63
N SER A 93 -17.08 -38.19 7.68
CA SER A 93 -18.38 -38.85 7.88
C SER A 93 -18.56 -40.05 6.96
N LYS A 94 -19.41 -41.02 7.36
CA LYS A 94 -19.78 -42.19 6.55
C LYS A 94 -20.71 -41.85 5.37
N CYS A 95 -21.06 -40.58 5.17
CA CYS A 95 -21.99 -40.16 4.12
C CYS A 95 -21.24 -39.95 2.79
N THR A 96 -20.95 -41.03 2.08
CA THR A 96 -20.17 -41.02 0.83
C THR A 96 -20.98 -40.58 -0.41
N SER A 97 -22.31 -40.57 -0.33
CA SER A 97 -23.17 -40.41 -1.52
C SER A 97 -23.35 -38.99 -2.02
N TYR A 98 -22.88 -37.97 -1.28
CA TYR A 98 -23.25 -36.57 -1.56
C TYR A 98 -22.15 -35.67 -2.17
N TYR A 99 -20.88 -36.10 -2.19
CA TYR A 99 -19.77 -35.14 -2.34
C TYR A 99 -18.64 -35.56 -3.26
N ASN A 100 -18.88 -36.06 -4.48
CA ASN A 100 -17.82 -36.23 -5.50
C ASN A 100 -16.46 -36.72 -4.95
N CYS A 101 -16.52 -37.68 -4.02
CA CYS A 101 -15.39 -38.08 -3.20
C CYS A 101 -14.66 -39.26 -3.86
N VAL A 102 -13.36 -39.32 -3.66
CA VAL A 102 -12.51 -40.43 -4.07
C VAL A 102 -11.84 -41.05 -2.85
N GLN A 103 -11.68 -42.37 -2.84
CA GLN A 103 -11.01 -43.07 -1.75
C GLN A 103 -9.50 -43.14 -2.03
N LEU A 104 -8.68 -42.72 -1.07
CA LEU A 104 -7.21 -42.79 -1.09
C LEU A 104 -6.73 -43.29 0.28
N ALA A 105 -6.03 -44.43 0.31
CA ALA A 105 -5.46 -45.03 1.54
C ALA A 105 -6.45 -45.04 2.72
N ASP A 106 -7.63 -45.66 2.50
CA ASP A 106 -8.73 -45.81 3.47
C ASP A 106 -9.41 -44.53 3.96
N LYS A 107 -9.07 -43.39 3.36
CA LYS A 107 -9.72 -42.10 3.61
C LYS A 107 -10.48 -41.64 2.37
N TYR A 108 -11.52 -40.86 2.57
CA TYR A 108 -12.31 -40.26 1.48
C TYR A 108 -11.95 -38.79 1.36
N TYR A 109 -11.65 -38.34 0.15
CA TYR A 109 -11.27 -36.97 -0.16
C TYR A 109 -12.18 -36.38 -1.22
N LEU A 110 -12.52 -35.10 -1.07
CA LEU A 110 -13.24 -34.35 -2.08
C LEU A 110 -12.39 -34.24 -3.36
N SER A 111 -12.91 -34.72 -4.49
CA SER A 111 -12.23 -34.57 -5.77
C SER A 111 -12.64 -33.26 -6.44
N SER A 112 -11.72 -32.31 -6.51
CA SER A 112 -11.95 -31.04 -7.22
C SER A 112 -12.19 -31.24 -8.72
N SER A 113 -11.68 -32.31 -9.34
CA SER A 113 -11.91 -32.60 -10.76
C SER A 113 -13.32 -33.13 -11.01
N LEU A 114 -13.82 -34.03 -10.15
CA LEU A 114 -15.21 -34.51 -10.23
C LEU A 114 -16.18 -33.37 -9.92
N TRP A 115 -15.88 -32.58 -8.89
CA TRP A 115 -16.64 -31.39 -8.53
C TRP A 115 -16.78 -30.42 -9.70
N LYS A 116 -15.68 -30.07 -10.38
CA LYS A 116 -15.73 -29.20 -11.57
C LYS A 116 -16.49 -29.81 -12.74
N LYS A 117 -16.45 -31.14 -12.91
CA LYS A 117 -17.18 -31.82 -13.98
C LYS A 117 -18.69 -31.69 -13.78
N ASP A 118 -19.18 -31.77 -12.55
CA ASP A 118 -20.59 -31.59 -12.21
C ASP A 118 -21.08 -30.15 -12.43
N ILE A 119 -20.18 -29.17 -12.39
CA ILE A 119 -20.50 -27.79 -12.75
C ILE A 119 -20.69 -27.68 -14.27
N LEU A 120 -19.79 -28.28 -15.05
CA LEU A 120 -19.87 -28.27 -16.52
C LEU A 120 -21.10 -29.01 -17.07
N THR A 121 -21.53 -30.10 -16.44
CA THR A 121 -22.73 -30.83 -16.91
C THR A 121 -24.01 -30.01 -16.80
N LYS A 122 -24.02 -28.96 -15.98
CA LYS A 122 -25.17 -28.04 -15.85
C LYS A 122 -25.19 -26.96 -16.93
N ASN A 123 -24.05 -26.63 -17.56
CA ASN A 123 -23.93 -25.57 -18.57
C ASN A 123 -22.89 -25.96 -19.65
N LEU A 124 -23.37 -26.42 -20.81
CA LEU A 124 -22.53 -26.95 -21.90
C LEU A 124 -21.63 -25.90 -22.56
N ASP A 125 -21.91 -24.61 -22.37
CA ASP A 125 -21.21 -23.51 -23.03
C ASP A 125 -20.04 -22.94 -22.19
N TYR A 126 -19.64 -23.62 -21.12
CA TYR A 126 -18.60 -23.12 -20.21
C TYR A 126 -17.24 -23.77 -20.46
N THR A 127 -16.17 -23.00 -20.25
CA THR A 127 -14.78 -23.48 -20.38
C THR A 127 -14.09 -23.50 -19.03
N ILE A 128 -13.38 -24.59 -18.69
CA ILE A 128 -12.60 -24.66 -17.44
C ILE A 128 -11.24 -23.99 -17.65
N HIS A 129 -10.85 -23.11 -16.72
CA HIS A 129 -9.47 -22.66 -16.58
C HIS A 129 -9.06 -22.63 -15.10
N GLY A 130 -8.08 -23.45 -14.73
CA GLY A 130 -7.64 -23.57 -13.34
C GLY A 130 -8.78 -23.97 -12.37
N PRO A 131 -9.06 -23.18 -11.31
CA PRO A 131 -10.17 -23.42 -10.40
C PRO A 131 -11.52 -22.85 -10.89
N CYS A 132 -11.54 -22.06 -11.97
CA CYS A 132 -12.72 -21.35 -12.43
C CYS A 132 -13.34 -22.00 -13.67
N VAL A 133 -14.60 -21.63 -13.94
CA VAL A 133 -15.26 -21.81 -15.24
C VAL A 133 -15.61 -20.45 -15.83
N SER A 134 -15.29 -20.23 -17.10
CA SER A 134 -15.74 -19.05 -17.84
C SER A 134 -16.96 -19.37 -18.66
N ASP A 135 -17.83 -18.38 -18.84
CA ASP A 135 -18.83 -18.43 -19.90
C ASP A 135 -18.17 -18.39 -21.30
N LYS A 136 -18.97 -18.62 -22.34
CA LYS A 136 -18.51 -18.70 -23.73
C LYS A 136 -17.81 -17.42 -24.22
N ASP A 137 -18.23 -16.27 -23.69
CA ASP A 137 -17.75 -14.95 -24.11
C ASP A 137 -16.55 -14.50 -23.27
N GLY A 138 -16.19 -15.24 -22.21
CA GLY A 138 -15.12 -14.90 -21.28
C GLY A 138 -15.42 -13.63 -20.47
N LEU A 139 -16.70 -13.28 -20.33
CA LEU A 139 -17.15 -12.10 -19.59
C LEU A 139 -17.33 -12.40 -18.12
N TYR A 140 -17.61 -13.65 -17.76
CA TYR A 140 -17.87 -14.08 -16.40
C TYR A 140 -16.98 -15.26 -16.04
N ASP A 141 -16.22 -15.08 -14.95
CA ASP A 141 -15.39 -16.12 -14.35
C ASP A 141 -16.03 -16.56 -13.04
N TYR A 142 -16.47 -17.82 -12.99
CA TYR A 142 -17.13 -18.38 -11.82
C TYR A 142 -16.18 -19.30 -11.06
N ALA A 143 -16.06 -19.09 -9.75
CA ALA A 143 -15.30 -19.93 -8.84
C ALA A 143 -16.22 -20.49 -7.75
N GLU A 144 -16.45 -21.81 -7.75
CA GLU A 144 -17.13 -22.45 -6.62
C GLU A 144 -16.18 -22.61 -5.43
N CYS A 145 -16.66 -22.16 -4.28
CA CYS A 145 -15.89 -22.01 -3.06
C CYS A 145 -16.60 -22.73 -1.91
N LEU A 146 -15.81 -23.29 -0.99
CA LEU A 146 -16.33 -23.89 0.22
C LEU A 146 -16.10 -22.94 1.41
N HIS A 147 -17.11 -22.84 2.27
CA HIS A 147 -16.99 -22.00 3.45
C HIS A 147 -16.11 -22.69 4.51
N TYR A 148 -14.95 -22.09 4.76
CA TYR A 148 -14.05 -22.49 5.83
C TYR A 148 -14.46 -21.86 7.16
N GLN A 149 -14.73 -22.70 8.16
CA GLN A 149 -15.09 -22.28 9.51
C GLN A 149 -13.90 -22.46 10.45
N VAL A 150 -13.35 -21.32 10.86
CA VAL A 150 -12.17 -21.23 11.72
C VAL A 150 -12.50 -21.68 13.15
N SER A 151 -11.73 -22.63 13.69
CA SER A 151 -11.83 -23.05 15.11
C SER A 151 -11.21 -22.04 16.09
N SER A 152 -10.15 -21.34 15.67
CA SER A 152 -9.61 -20.14 16.34
C SER A 152 -8.86 -19.22 15.36
N PHE A 153 -9.05 -17.91 15.48
CA PHE A 153 -8.45 -16.91 14.58
C PHE A 153 -6.91 -16.93 14.61
N SER A 154 -6.31 -17.33 15.74
CA SER A 154 -4.86 -17.44 15.93
C SER A 154 -4.24 -18.67 15.25
N ALA A 155 -4.91 -19.82 15.24
CA ALA A 155 -4.38 -21.05 14.61
C ALA A 155 -4.47 -21.00 13.07
N SER A 156 -5.57 -20.49 12.53
CA SER A 156 -5.81 -20.38 11.08
C SER A 156 -4.81 -19.47 10.36
N MET A 157 -4.29 -18.46 11.04
CA MET A 157 -3.23 -17.57 10.55
C MET A 157 -1.90 -18.28 10.25
N GLN A 158 -1.62 -19.44 10.86
CA GLN A 158 -0.40 -20.21 10.61
C GLN A 158 -0.45 -21.01 9.30
N TYR A 159 -1.65 -21.34 8.80
CA TYR A 159 -1.83 -22.21 7.62
C TYR A 159 -1.93 -21.43 6.30
N PHE A 160 -2.39 -20.18 6.35
CA PHE A 160 -2.30 -19.29 5.19
C PHE A 160 -0.87 -18.77 5.07
N ASN A 161 -0.09 -19.47 4.25
CA ASN A 161 1.21 -19.03 3.73
C ASN A 161 1.06 -17.81 2.78
N MET A 162 0.21 -16.84 3.12
CA MET A 162 0.57 -15.46 2.86
C MET A 162 1.82 -15.23 3.69
N GLU A 163 2.89 -14.71 3.10
CA GLU A 163 4.07 -14.18 3.79
C GLU A 163 3.66 -12.97 4.69
N ARG A 164 2.77 -13.23 5.65
CA ARG A 164 2.47 -12.38 6.77
C ARG A 164 3.74 -12.40 7.60
N ASN A 165 4.35 -11.23 7.62
CA ASN A 165 5.45 -10.84 8.48
C ASN A 165 5.06 -10.84 9.99
N LEU A 166 4.12 -11.71 10.41
CA LEU A 166 3.93 -12.11 11.80
C LEU A 166 5.14 -12.88 12.33
N LEU A 167 5.96 -13.44 11.43
CA LEU A 167 7.31 -13.93 11.70
C LEU A 167 8.31 -12.83 12.13
N TYR A 168 7.93 -11.55 12.21
CA TYR A 168 8.83 -10.52 12.74
C TYR A 168 8.34 -9.90 14.05
N ILE A 169 7.05 -9.86 14.34
CA ILE A 169 6.56 -9.23 15.59
C ILE A 169 6.63 -10.21 16.77
N ASN A 170 6.20 -11.46 16.57
CA ASN A 170 6.33 -12.50 17.60
C ASN A 170 7.77 -13.00 17.72
N ASP A 171 8.55 -12.97 16.64
CA ASP A 171 9.99 -13.20 16.72
C ASP A 171 10.69 -12.02 17.38
N VAL A 172 10.33 -10.75 17.21
CA VAL A 172 10.98 -9.67 18.00
C VAL A 172 10.77 -9.84 19.51
N GLU A 173 9.66 -10.44 19.96
CA GLU A 173 9.43 -10.77 21.37
C GLU A 173 10.14 -12.06 21.84
N LYS A 174 10.39 -13.04 20.95
CA LYS A 174 11.19 -14.24 21.26
C LYS A 174 12.70 -14.08 20.99
N THR A 175 13.09 -13.19 20.09
CA THR A 175 14.47 -12.93 19.61
C THR A 175 15.24 -12.01 20.55
N THR A 176 14.58 -11.44 21.56
CA THR A 176 15.26 -10.83 22.70
C THR A 176 16.13 -11.81 23.50
N SER A 177 16.14 -13.10 23.17
CA SER A 177 16.86 -14.14 23.94
C SER A 177 17.84 -15.06 23.19
N SER A 178 18.08 -14.99 21.86
CA SER A 178 19.21 -15.75 21.28
C SER A 178 19.71 -15.30 19.91
N THR A 179 20.98 -15.62 19.66
CA THR A 179 21.84 -15.76 18.45
C THR A 179 21.42 -15.15 17.10
N LEU A 180 20.14 -15.11 16.74
CA LEU A 180 19.65 -14.34 15.58
C LEU A 180 19.81 -12.83 15.77
N LEU A 181 19.87 -12.34 17.00
CA LEU A 181 20.21 -10.95 17.30
C LEU A 181 21.65 -10.60 16.91
N GLN A 182 22.57 -11.58 16.78
CA GLN A 182 23.93 -11.37 16.25
C GLN A 182 23.95 -11.30 14.71
N LEU A 183 23.16 -12.14 14.02
CA LEU A 183 23.07 -12.14 12.55
C LEU A 183 22.23 -10.96 12.02
N ALA A 184 21.10 -10.69 12.68
CA ALA A 184 20.35 -9.45 12.51
C ALA A 184 21.24 -8.26 12.89
N ASN A 185 22.06 -8.32 13.96
CA ASN A 185 23.05 -7.26 14.23
C ASN A 185 24.10 -7.11 13.15
N ASN A 186 24.48 -8.13 12.37
CA ASN A 186 25.53 -7.96 11.35
C ASN A 186 24.98 -7.32 10.07
N SER A 187 23.76 -7.69 9.66
CA SER A 187 23.04 -7.00 8.57
C SER A 187 22.56 -5.61 9.03
N PHE A 188 22.06 -5.52 10.26
CA PHE A 188 21.72 -4.26 10.91
C PHE A 188 22.95 -3.41 11.12
N ARG A 189 24.15 -3.93 11.44
CA ARG A 189 25.46 -3.21 11.53
C ARG A 189 25.98 -2.78 10.17
N GLY A 190 25.72 -3.52 9.10
CA GLY A 190 25.99 -3.10 7.73
C GLY A 190 25.14 -1.89 7.33
N VAL A 191 23.83 -1.95 7.63
CA VAL A 191 22.89 -0.83 7.51
C VAL A 191 23.21 0.29 8.51
N PHE A 192 23.66 -0.04 9.72
CA PHE A 192 24.11 0.88 10.78
C PHE A 192 25.40 1.59 10.36
N LYS A 193 26.26 0.94 9.55
CA LYS A 193 27.46 1.56 8.95
C LYS A 193 27.11 2.58 7.88
N ILE A 194 26.03 2.36 7.12
CA ILE A 194 25.48 3.36 6.19
C ILE A 194 24.84 4.52 7.00
N LEU A 195 24.09 4.20 8.06
CA LEU A 195 23.52 5.18 8.99
C LEU A 195 24.56 5.86 9.90
N HIS A 196 25.78 5.33 10.03
CA HIS A 196 26.90 5.89 10.83
C HIS A 196 27.40 7.23 10.26
N SER A 197 27.10 7.51 9.00
CA SER A 197 27.34 8.82 8.37
C SER A 197 26.37 9.90 8.88
N SER A 198 25.19 9.51 9.36
CA SER A 198 24.21 10.44 9.93
C SER A 198 24.55 10.77 11.39
N SER A 199 24.54 12.05 11.72
CA SER A 199 24.65 12.60 13.07
C SER A 199 23.59 12.04 14.05
N PHE A 200 22.52 11.44 13.54
CA PHE A 200 21.40 10.84 14.26
C PHE A 200 21.80 9.63 15.13
N ILE A 201 22.53 8.65 14.58
CA ILE A 201 22.90 7.41 15.29
C ILE A 201 23.94 7.67 16.40
N ARG A 202 24.90 8.58 16.16
CA ARG A 202 25.87 9.00 17.18
C ARG A 202 25.19 9.65 18.39
N GLY A 203 24.02 10.25 18.21
CA GLY A 203 23.21 10.79 19.31
C GLY A 203 22.50 9.71 20.12
N ILE A 204 21.93 8.68 19.47
CA ILE A 204 21.25 7.56 20.16
C ILE A 204 22.24 6.72 20.99
N GLN A 205 23.45 6.47 20.47
CA GLN A 205 24.47 5.69 21.19
C GLN A 205 25.07 6.42 22.39
N LYS A 206 25.10 7.77 22.39
CA LYS A 206 25.63 8.56 23.51
C LYS A 206 24.64 8.72 24.67
N THR A 207 23.37 8.36 24.48
CA THR A 207 22.39 8.36 25.55
C THR A 207 22.28 6.95 26.14
N ASP A 208 23.01 6.71 27.24
CA ASP A 208 22.98 5.46 28.02
C ASP A 208 21.57 5.07 28.54
N SER A 209 20.58 5.95 28.37
CA SER A 209 19.21 5.81 28.85
C SER A 209 18.17 5.52 27.76
N CYS A 210 18.56 5.21 26.52
CA CYS A 210 17.58 4.95 25.46
C CYS A 210 16.80 3.66 25.76
N GLU A 211 15.57 3.79 26.25
CA GLU A 211 14.67 2.67 26.54
C GLU A 211 14.56 1.74 25.31
N LYS A 212 14.54 0.42 25.52
CA LYS A 212 14.35 -0.61 24.47
C LYS A 212 13.17 -0.31 23.52
N SER A 213 12.16 0.38 24.02
CA SER A 213 10.98 0.88 23.29
C SER A 213 11.34 1.84 22.14
N SER A 214 12.36 2.68 22.31
CA SER A 214 12.80 3.68 21.34
C SER A 214 13.53 3.04 20.16
N ILE A 215 14.38 2.04 20.42
CA ILE A 215 15.09 1.29 19.38
C ILE A 215 14.09 0.51 18.51
N LYS A 216 13.10 -0.14 19.13
CA LYS A 216 12.02 -0.84 18.41
C LYS A 216 11.29 0.11 17.46
N TYR A 217 11.00 1.34 17.93
CA TYR A 217 10.32 2.33 17.12
C TYR A 217 11.14 2.78 15.90
N VAL A 218 12.41 3.16 16.11
CA VAL A 218 13.32 3.55 15.02
C VAL A 218 13.45 2.43 13.98
N TYR A 219 13.56 1.18 14.44
CA TYR A 219 13.58 0.02 13.55
C TYR A 219 12.28 -0.11 12.74
N THR A 220 11.11 0.01 13.37
CA THR A 220 9.82 -0.08 12.65
C THR A 220 9.61 1.06 11.66
N TYR A 221 10.06 2.29 12.00
CA TYR A 221 10.06 3.43 11.08
C TYR A 221 10.96 3.16 9.87
N TYR A 222 12.19 2.69 10.10
CA TYR A 222 13.09 2.28 9.02
C TYR A 222 12.47 1.21 8.11
N MET A 223 11.78 0.22 8.68
CA MET A 223 11.08 -0.81 7.91
C MET A 223 9.90 -0.26 7.09
N SER A 224 9.24 0.80 7.56
CA SER A 224 8.23 1.54 6.79
C SER A 224 8.88 2.22 5.58
N MET A 225 9.97 2.97 5.80
CA MET A 225 10.71 3.65 4.73
C MET A 225 11.22 2.68 3.66
N MET A 226 11.78 1.54 4.07
CA MET A 226 12.21 0.48 3.14
C MET A 226 11.04 -0.13 2.36
N SER A 227 9.85 -0.20 2.95
CA SER A 227 8.65 -0.67 2.25
C SER A 227 8.22 0.34 1.19
N ALA A 228 8.28 1.65 1.48
CA ALA A 228 8.03 2.70 0.48
C ALA A 228 9.04 2.65 -0.68
N VAL A 229 10.34 2.53 -0.40
CA VAL A 229 11.37 2.38 -1.45
C VAL A 229 11.11 1.13 -2.32
N ARG A 230 10.74 0.01 -1.70
CA ARG A 230 10.39 -1.21 -2.44
C ARG A 230 9.13 -1.05 -3.28
N ALA A 231 8.14 -0.31 -2.79
CA ALA A 231 6.91 -0.07 -3.54
C ALA A 231 7.16 0.72 -4.84
N GLN A 232 8.12 1.65 -4.82
CA GLN A 232 8.51 2.45 -5.98
C GLN A 232 9.15 1.64 -7.11
N SER A 233 9.79 0.51 -6.79
CA SER A 233 10.39 -0.37 -7.81
C SER A 233 9.42 -1.40 -8.39
N ILE A 234 8.17 -1.43 -7.94
CA ILE A 234 7.14 -2.32 -8.47
C ILE A 234 6.59 -1.75 -9.78
N PRO A 235 6.68 -2.48 -10.92
CA PRO A 235 6.23 -1.97 -12.20
C PRO A 235 4.70 -1.90 -12.27
N LEU A 236 4.13 -0.69 -12.22
CA LEU A 236 2.70 -0.41 -12.39
C LEU A 236 2.24 -0.33 -13.85
N ASN A 237 3.16 -0.15 -14.80
CA ASN A 237 2.89 -0.04 -16.23
C ASN A 237 3.84 -0.94 -17.00
N SER A 238 3.34 -2.03 -17.57
CA SER A 238 3.99 -2.66 -18.73
C SER A 238 3.01 -2.62 -19.89
N ALA A 239 3.38 -1.88 -20.94
CA ALA A 239 2.57 -1.62 -22.14
C ALA A 239 2.17 -2.90 -22.92
N TYR A 240 2.61 -4.07 -22.46
CA TYR A 240 2.43 -5.37 -23.08
C TYR A 240 1.88 -6.45 -22.13
N SER A 241 1.46 -6.10 -20.91
CA SER A 241 0.93 -7.11 -19.97
C SER A 241 -0.58 -7.20 -19.97
N ASN A 242 -1.08 -8.43 -19.83
CA ASN A 242 -2.48 -8.74 -19.56
C ASN A 242 -2.95 -7.99 -18.29
N ASN A 243 -4.16 -7.42 -18.30
CA ASN A 243 -4.84 -6.76 -17.17
C ASN A 243 -4.63 -7.47 -15.82
N LYS A 244 -4.67 -8.81 -15.83
CA LYS A 244 -4.44 -9.64 -14.63
C LYS A 244 -3.07 -9.43 -14.00
N TYR A 245 -2.03 -9.25 -14.81
CA TYR A 245 -0.68 -8.95 -14.34
C TYR A 245 -0.63 -7.54 -13.76
N GLN A 246 -1.17 -6.54 -14.47
CA GLN A 246 -1.20 -5.15 -14.01
C GLN A 246 -1.92 -5.02 -12.65
N TYR A 247 -3.08 -5.67 -12.50
CA TYR A 247 -3.81 -5.75 -11.24
C TYR A 247 -2.97 -6.36 -10.11
N ARG A 248 -2.26 -7.46 -10.37
CA ARG A 248 -1.36 -8.07 -9.37
C ARG A 248 -0.24 -7.11 -8.96
N GLN A 249 0.31 -6.33 -9.88
CA GLN A 249 1.33 -5.33 -9.56
C GLN A 249 0.76 -4.18 -8.71
N TYR A 250 -0.42 -3.65 -9.05
CA TYR A 250 -1.10 -2.64 -8.23
C TYR A 250 -1.36 -3.16 -6.82
N LYS A 251 -1.88 -4.38 -6.69
CA LYS A 251 -2.15 -5.03 -5.39
C LYS A 251 -0.86 -5.22 -4.59
N SER A 252 0.21 -5.69 -5.24
CA SER A 252 1.53 -5.85 -4.63
C SER A 252 2.08 -4.51 -4.12
N CYS A 253 2.02 -3.45 -4.93
CA CYS A 253 2.45 -2.11 -4.56
C CYS A 253 1.66 -1.58 -3.37
N LEU A 254 0.32 -1.63 -3.43
CA LEU A 254 -0.55 -1.19 -2.34
C LEU A 254 -0.29 -1.97 -1.04
N CYS A 255 -0.21 -3.30 -1.10
CA CYS A 255 0.12 -4.13 0.05
C CYS A 255 1.50 -3.80 0.63
N THR A 256 2.46 -3.47 -0.24
CA THR A 256 3.80 -3.07 0.19
C THR A 256 3.78 -1.70 0.88
N LEU A 257 3.06 -0.72 0.34
CA LEU A 257 2.90 0.61 0.96
C LEU A 257 2.17 0.55 2.30
N LEU A 258 1.14 -0.29 2.41
CA LEU A 258 0.38 -0.46 3.65
C LEU A 258 1.18 -1.24 4.72
N LYS A 259 2.28 -1.88 4.34
CA LYS A 259 3.15 -2.59 5.27
C LYS A 259 3.86 -1.58 6.16
N ASN A 260 3.61 -1.65 7.46
CA ASN A 260 4.23 -0.79 8.48
C ASN A 260 3.89 0.71 8.41
N ILE A 261 2.99 1.15 7.53
CA ILE A 261 2.63 2.57 7.34
C ILE A 261 2.16 3.28 8.61
N HIS A 262 1.59 2.55 9.57
CA HIS A 262 1.14 3.09 10.85
C HIS A 262 2.30 3.50 11.79
N HIS A 263 3.54 3.16 11.43
CA HIS A 263 4.75 3.60 12.11
C HIS A 263 5.32 4.89 11.52
N ASP A 264 4.87 5.30 10.35
CA ASP A 264 5.11 6.62 9.79
C ASP A 264 3.95 7.57 10.14
N ALA A 265 4.26 8.87 10.23
CA ALA A 265 3.28 9.91 10.48
C ALA A 265 2.82 10.62 9.21
N VAL A 266 3.69 10.76 8.20
CA VAL A 266 3.46 11.62 7.04
C VAL A 266 4.04 11.04 5.75
N SER A 267 5.34 10.73 5.69
CA SER A 267 6.06 10.57 4.43
C SER A 267 5.56 9.36 3.62
N GLU A 268 5.34 8.21 4.26
CA GLU A 268 4.80 7.00 3.64
C GLU A 268 3.29 7.08 3.42
N TRP A 269 2.57 7.86 4.23
CA TRP A 269 1.18 8.21 3.93
C TRP A 269 1.05 9.03 2.66
N LEU A 270 1.96 9.97 2.43
CA LEU A 270 2.02 10.73 1.18
C LEU A 270 2.43 9.86 0.00
N MET A 271 3.33 8.88 0.18
CA MET A 271 3.64 7.88 -0.86
C MET A 271 2.41 7.02 -1.22
N LEU A 272 1.59 6.65 -0.23
CA LEU A 272 0.31 6.00 -0.44
C LEU A 272 -0.68 6.93 -1.16
N ALA A 273 -0.70 8.22 -0.84
CA ALA A 273 -1.50 9.20 -1.57
C ALA A 273 -1.05 9.31 -3.04
N SER A 274 0.26 9.27 -3.33
CA SER A 274 0.79 9.23 -4.70
C SER A 274 0.32 8.00 -5.46
N PHE A 275 0.26 6.82 -4.81
CA PHE A 275 -0.34 5.63 -5.41
C PHE A 275 -1.82 5.85 -5.80
N PHE A 276 -2.61 6.47 -4.91
CA PHE A 276 -4.01 6.79 -5.23
C PHE A 276 -4.14 7.83 -6.32
N TYR A 277 -3.24 8.82 -6.36
CA TYR A 277 -3.15 9.79 -7.44
C TYR A 277 -2.89 9.11 -8.79
N LYS A 278 -1.88 8.23 -8.88
CA LYS A 278 -1.54 7.50 -10.11
C LYS A 278 -2.63 6.56 -10.59
N THR A 279 -3.43 6.03 -9.67
CA THR A 279 -4.60 5.20 -9.98
C THR A 279 -5.89 6.01 -10.14
N LYS A 280 -5.80 7.34 -10.26
CA LYS A 280 -6.90 8.28 -10.49
C LYS A 280 -7.99 8.28 -9.40
N GLN A 281 -7.63 7.86 -8.19
CA GLN A 281 -8.49 7.87 -7.00
C GLN A 281 -8.26 9.17 -6.21
N TYR A 282 -8.52 10.31 -6.84
CA TYR A 282 -8.12 11.63 -6.33
C TYR A 282 -8.76 12.00 -4.99
N THR A 283 -10.03 11.68 -4.72
CA THR A 283 -10.66 12.02 -3.43
C THR A 283 -10.04 11.21 -2.29
N ARG A 284 -9.65 9.95 -2.54
CA ARG A 284 -8.93 9.14 -1.55
C ARG A 284 -7.56 9.73 -1.25
N ALA A 285 -6.84 10.13 -2.29
CA ALA A 285 -5.57 10.83 -2.13
C ALA A 285 -5.76 12.10 -1.28
N VAL A 286 -6.72 12.97 -1.63
CA VAL A 286 -7.03 14.22 -0.88
C VAL A 286 -7.30 13.93 0.60
N ARG A 287 -8.10 12.90 0.93
CA ARG A 287 -8.39 12.57 2.35
C ARG A 287 -7.12 12.22 3.14
N ILE A 288 -6.22 11.43 2.54
CA ILE A 288 -4.95 11.08 3.17
C ILE A 288 -4.06 12.32 3.29
N ILE A 289 -3.98 13.11 2.22
CA ILE A 289 -3.16 14.33 2.17
C ILE A 289 -3.61 15.34 3.22
N MET A 290 -4.92 15.57 3.39
CA MET A 290 -5.44 16.50 4.40
C MET A 290 -5.11 16.04 5.83
N ASP A 291 -5.16 14.75 6.10
CA ASP A 291 -4.70 14.19 7.38
C ASP A 291 -3.19 14.41 7.57
N CYS A 292 -2.37 14.19 6.53
CA CYS A 292 -0.95 14.51 6.54
C CYS A 292 -0.68 16.00 6.80
N ILE A 293 -1.36 16.92 6.10
CA ILE A 293 -1.21 18.38 6.28
C ILE A 293 -1.53 18.77 7.73
N SER A 294 -2.56 18.19 8.35
CA SER A 294 -2.90 18.45 9.76
C SER A 294 -1.78 18.03 10.74
N LYS A 295 -0.95 17.08 10.33
CA LYS A 295 0.23 16.60 11.09
C LYS A 295 1.49 17.41 10.76
N CYS A 296 1.56 18.02 9.58
CA CYS A 296 2.61 18.93 9.12
C CYS A 296 2.48 20.34 9.72
N THR A 297 2.44 20.49 11.05
CA THR A 297 2.46 21.82 11.68
C THR A 297 3.89 22.34 11.78
N PHE A 298 4.12 23.65 11.71
CA PHE A 298 5.46 24.27 11.82
C PHE A 298 6.24 23.85 13.08
N GLU A 299 5.56 23.56 14.19
CA GLU A 299 6.20 23.01 15.39
C GLU A 299 6.75 21.57 15.24
N LYS A 300 6.38 20.88 14.17
CA LYS A 300 6.67 19.47 13.88
C LYS A 300 7.53 19.28 12.62
N LEU A 301 7.57 20.27 11.73
CA LEU A 301 8.38 20.28 10.52
C LEU A 301 9.72 20.98 10.82
N TYR A 302 10.78 20.22 11.09
CA TYR A 302 12.13 20.79 11.17
C TYR A 302 13.14 19.81 10.56
N PRO A 303 13.70 20.12 9.38
CA PRO A 303 14.52 19.16 8.64
C PRO A 303 15.95 18.97 9.21
N TYR A 304 16.37 19.73 10.22
CA TYR A 304 17.75 19.70 10.73
C TYR A 304 17.85 19.78 12.27
N ILE A 305 17.05 19.00 12.98
CA ILE A 305 17.21 18.90 14.43
C ILE A 305 18.45 18.06 14.75
N LYS A 306 19.47 18.65 15.39
CA LYS A 306 20.56 17.85 15.97
C LYS A 306 19.94 16.89 16.98
N MET A 307 20.44 15.67 17.08
CA MET A 307 19.82 14.65 17.95
C MET A 307 19.72 15.10 19.43
N SER A 308 20.62 15.98 19.88
CA SER A 308 20.53 16.66 21.17
C SER A 308 19.23 17.46 21.35
N ASP A 309 18.81 18.14 20.30
CA ASP A 309 17.65 19.02 20.28
C ASP A 309 16.37 18.18 20.15
N ILE A 310 16.42 17.04 19.43
CA ILE A 310 15.37 16.02 19.43
C ILE A 310 15.17 15.50 20.85
N HIS A 311 16.23 15.11 21.53
CA HIS A 311 16.16 14.56 22.88
C HIS A 311 15.62 15.60 23.89
N HIS A 312 16.13 16.83 23.84
CA HIS A 312 15.65 17.93 24.68
C HIS A 312 14.16 18.23 24.43
N ARG A 313 13.71 18.20 23.17
CA ARG A 313 12.32 18.45 22.80
C ARG A 313 11.40 17.29 23.13
N LEU A 314 11.82 16.04 22.94
CA LEU A 314 11.10 14.85 23.39
C LEU A 314 10.93 14.89 24.91
N PHE A 315 11.97 15.29 25.65
CA PHE A 315 11.92 15.45 27.10
C PHE A 315 10.94 16.55 27.51
N LYS A 316 10.99 17.72 26.85
CA LYS A 316 10.06 18.84 27.05
C LYS A 316 8.60 18.49 26.69
N LEU A 317 8.37 17.75 25.60
CA LEU A 317 7.03 17.31 25.20
C LEU A 317 6.50 16.20 26.11
N LYS A 318 7.36 15.28 26.58
CA LYS A 318 7.00 14.23 27.54
C LYS A 318 6.58 14.85 28.88
N SER A 319 7.31 15.87 29.35
CA SER A 319 6.98 16.57 30.59
C SER A 319 5.70 17.41 30.48
N LEU A 320 5.41 18.00 29.32
CA LEU A 320 4.23 18.84 29.11
C LEU A 320 2.94 18.07 28.75
N GLN A 321 3.02 17.01 27.96
CA GLN A 321 1.83 16.38 27.36
C GLN A 321 1.51 14.97 27.89
N LYS A 322 2.33 14.39 28.79
CA LYS A 322 2.17 13.01 29.31
C LYS A 322 1.97 11.94 28.22
N LYS A 323 2.46 12.18 27.00
CA LYS A 323 2.37 11.25 25.86
C LYS A 323 3.53 10.25 25.89
N SER A 324 3.30 9.05 25.34
CA SER A 324 4.36 8.03 25.26
C SER A 324 5.48 8.48 24.32
N ILE A 325 6.71 8.03 24.57
CA ILE A 325 7.88 8.32 23.73
C ILE A 325 7.61 7.91 22.27
N VAL A 326 6.98 6.74 22.07
CA VAL A 326 6.54 6.25 20.75
C VAL A 326 5.61 7.24 20.05
N HIS A 327 4.63 7.78 20.79
CA HIS A 327 3.72 8.78 20.24
C HIS A 327 4.46 10.05 19.85
N LEU A 328 5.43 10.49 20.63
CA LEU A 328 6.23 11.69 20.34
C LEU A 328 7.17 11.50 19.14
N TRP A 329 7.79 10.32 18.98
CA TRP A 329 8.65 10.03 17.84
C TRP A 329 7.89 10.08 16.50
N LYS A 330 6.60 9.70 16.46
CA LYS A 330 5.74 9.90 15.28
C LYS A 330 5.70 11.36 14.83
N TYR A 331 5.71 12.31 15.77
CA TYR A 331 5.63 13.73 15.40
C TYR A 331 6.97 14.38 15.08
N VAL A 332 8.08 13.77 15.48
CA VAL A 332 9.41 14.36 15.30
C VAL A 332 10.10 13.88 14.03
N LEU A 333 9.74 12.70 13.52
CA LEU A 333 10.32 12.12 12.30
C LEU A 333 9.38 12.30 11.13
N VAL A 334 9.20 13.54 10.68
CA VAL A 334 8.64 13.80 9.34
C VAL A 334 9.83 13.98 8.41
N ASP A 335 10.06 12.98 7.55
CA ASP A 335 11.17 12.97 6.60
C ASP A 335 10.73 13.55 5.25
N ASP A 336 11.69 13.80 4.38
CA ASP A 336 11.38 14.19 3.01
C ASP A 336 10.75 13.03 2.24
N ILE A 337 9.89 13.37 1.29
CA ILE A 337 9.44 12.44 0.26
C ILE A 337 10.58 12.23 -0.70
N ARG A 338 10.99 10.97 -0.84
CA ARG A 338 12.04 10.57 -1.77
C ARG A 338 11.45 9.73 -2.89
N PHE A 339 11.54 10.25 -4.11
CA PHE A 339 11.22 9.52 -5.32
C PHE A 339 12.49 8.94 -5.96
N GLU A 340 12.53 7.64 -6.15
CA GLU A 340 13.60 6.98 -6.90
C GLU A 340 13.40 7.19 -8.41
N VAL A 341 14.50 7.22 -9.16
CA VAL A 341 14.48 7.35 -10.61
C VAL A 341 13.65 6.20 -11.21
N ASN A 342 12.76 6.53 -12.15
CA ASN A 342 11.79 5.61 -12.76
C ASN A 342 10.69 5.09 -11.82
N SER A 343 10.51 5.68 -10.63
CA SER A 343 9.41 5.33 -9.75
C SER A 343 8.06 5.65 -10.42
N LEU A 344 7.20 4.63 -10.52
CA LEU A 344 5.87 4.81 -11.10
C LEU A 344 4.86 5.46 -10.14
N LEU A 345 5.30 5.76 -8.91
CA LEU A 345 4.55 6.56 -7.96
C LEU A 345 4.75 8.07 -8.19
N ILE A 346 5.70 8.47 -9.06
CA ILE A 346 5.93 9.87 -9.41
C ILE A 346 4.72 10.41 -10.20
N PRO A 347 4.08 11.51 -9.74
CA PRO A 347 3.09 12.24 -10.55
C PRO A 347 3.66 12.57 -11.94
N ASP A 348 2.86 12.43 -12.99
CA ASP A 348 3.38 12.63 -14.37
C ASP A 348 3.90 14.07 -14.58
N GLU A 349 3.34 15.01 -13.82
CA GLU A 349 3.75 16.41 -13.78
C GLU A 349 5.17 16.62 -13.22
N LEU A 350 5.76 15.63 -12.54
CA LEU A 350 7.09 15.71 -11.91
C LEU A 350 8.16 14.87 -12.63
N LEU A 351 7.89 14.32 -13.82
CA LEU A 351 8.83 13.43 -14.50
C LEU A 351 10.14 14.12 -14.91
N ILE A 352 10.12 15.42 -15.19
CA ILE A 352 11.33 16.19 -15.55
C ILE A 352 12.25 16.36 -14.34
N GLU A 353 11.67 16.40 -13.14
CA GLU A 353 12.34 16.61 -11.87
C GLU A 353 13.04 15.34 -11.35
N VAL A 354 12.76 14.16 -11.92
CA VAL A 354 13.35 12.86 -11.52
C VAL A 354 14.12 12.18 -12.66
N ASP A 355 14.79 12.97 -13.51
CA ASP A 355 15.48 12.49 -14.71
C ASP A 355 16.74 11.67 -14.37
N TYR A 356 17.68 12.26 -13.60
CA TYR A 356 18.99 11.64 -13.33
C TYR A 356 19.21 11.24 -11.87
N TYR A 357 18.55 11.91 -10.93
CA TYR A 357 18.76 11.71 -9.50
C TYR A 357 17.45 11.53 -8.75
N PRO A 358 17.46 10.81 -7.61
CA PRO A 358 16.30 10.72 -6.75
C PRO A 358 15.85 12.11 -6.29
N LEU A 359 14.57 12.43 -6.48
CA LEU A 359 13.99 13.70 -6.09
C LEU A 359 13.63 13.65 -4.60
N ARG A 360 14.10 14.64 -3.84
CA ARG A 360 13.74 14.85 -2.43
C ARG A 360 12.88 16.08 -2.30
N ILE A 361 11.75 15.94 -1.62
CA ILE A 361 10.76 17.00 -1.45
C ILE A 361 10.33 17.04 0.01
N PRO A 362 10.37 18.20 0.67
CA PRO A 362 9.81 18.34 2.01
C PRO A 362 8.35 17.88 2.04
N SER A 363 8.01 17.03 3.02
CA SER A 363 6.68 16.40 3.08
C SER A 363 5.51 17.39 3.07
N SER A 364 5.65 18.54 3.74
CA SER A 364 4.65 19.62 3.73
C SER A 364 4.45 20.23 2.35
N VAL A 365 5.56 20.50 1.63
CA VAL A 365 5.55 21.04 0.27
C VAL A 365 4.89 20.02 -0.66
N TYR A 366 5.31 18.76 -0.59
CA TYR A 366 4.74 17.70 -1.41
C TYR A 366 3.25 17.46 -1.12
N ALA A 367 2.84 17.52 0.15
CA ALA A 367 1.44 17.39 0.53
C ALA A 367 0.58 18.49 -0.13
N CYS A 368 0.97 19.76 -0.02
CA CYS A 368 0.24 20.86 -0.67
C CYS A 368 0.21 20.70 -2.20
N PHE A 369 1.34 20.38 -2.81
CA PHE A 369 1.45 20.17 -4.26
C PHE A 369 0.59 19.01 -4.76
N LEU A 370 0.67 17.84 -4.13
CA LEU A 370 -0.13 16.68 -4.51
C LEU A 370 -1.62 16.93 -4.28
N CYS A 371 -1.97 17.69 -3.24
CA CYS A 371 -3.36 18.10 -3.00
C CYS A 371 -3.88 18.98 -4.14
N PHE A 372 -3.08 19.97 -4.55
CA PHE A 372 -3.36 20.82 -5.70
C PHE A 372 -3.62 20.00 -6.96
N LEU A 373 -2.74 19.04 -7.30
CA LEU A 373 -2.92 18.18 -8.47
C LEU A 373 -4.22 17.37 -8.38
N CYS A 374 -4.56 16.82 -7.21
CA CYS A 374 -5.81 16.09 -7.05
C CYS A 374 -7.03 17.00 -7.29
N HIS A 375 -7.04 18.22 -6.76
CA HIS A 375 -8.14 19.18 -7.01
C HIS A 375 -8.22 19.61 -8.46
N TYR A 376 -7.08 19.74 -9.15
CA TYR A 376 -7.02 20.07 -10.57
C TYR A 376 -7.71 18.98 -11.41
N HIS A 377 -7.36 17.71 -11.19
CA HIS A 377 -7.98 16.59 -11.89
C HIS A 377 -9.46 16.36 -11.49
N LEU A 378 -9.88 16.84 -10.32
CA LEU A 378 -11.28 16.87 -9.89
C LEU A 378 -12.07 18.07 -10.45
N ASN A 379 -11.42 18.98 -11.19
CA ASN A 379 -12.00 20.25 -11.69
C ASN A 379 -12.54 21.17 -10.57
N ASP A 380 -11.93 21.13 -9.37
CA ASP A 380 -12.31 22.00 -8.26
C ASP A 380 -11.44 23.27 -8.23
N ALA A 381 -11.79 24.23 -9.08
CA ALA A 381 -11.01 25.46 -9.25
C ALA A 381 -10.86 26.29 -7.96
N ARG A 382 -11.81 26.19 -7.02
CA ARG A 382 -11.71 26.89 -5.74
C ARG A 382 -10.63 26.25 -4.87
N GLN A 383 -10.71 24.93 -4.68
CA GLN A 383 -9.72 24.22 -3.88
C GLN A 383 -8.32 24.23 -4.52
N CYS A 384 -8.22 24.26 -5.85
CA CYS A 384 -6.94 24.49 -6.53
C CYS A 384 -6.28 25.81 -6.10
N ARG A 385 -7.05 26.91 -6.08
CA ARG A 385 -6.51 28.21 -5.63
C ARG A 385 -6.13 28.20 -4.16
N ASP A 386 -6.97 27.64 -3.30
CA ASP A 386 -6.73 27.58 -1.86
C ASP A 386 -5.47 26.73 -1.55
N THR A 387 -5.28 25.59 -2.23
CA THR A 387 -4.10 24.73 -2.06
C THR A 387 -2.83 25.33 -2.68
N LEU A 388 -2.93 26.05 -3.80
CA LEU A 388 -1.81 26.77 -4.39
C LEU A 388 -1.33 27.92 -3.49
N GLN A 389 -2.26 28.67 -2.89
CA GLN A 389 -1.92 29.67 -1.87
C GLN A 389 -1.28 29.01 -0.65
N GLY A 390 -1.80 27.86 -0.21
CA GLY A 390 -1.18 27.05 0.84
C GLY A 390 0.26 26.65 0.53
N LEU A 391 0.55 26.23 -0.72
CA LEU A 391 1.90 25.89 -1.17
C LEU A 391 2.84 27.11 -1.09
N GLN A 392 2.40 28.29 -1.55
CA GLN A 392 3.17 29.53 -1.45
C GLN A 392 3.51 29.87 0.02
N LEU A 393 2.52 29.81 0.92
CA LEU A 393 2.72 30.06 2.34
C LEU A 393 3.72 29.07 2.97
N VAL A 394 3.67 27.79 2.57
CA VAL A 394 4.61 26.78 3.06
C VAL A 394 6.04 27.04 2.57
N ILE A 395 6.21 27.59 1.36
CA ILE A 395 7.52 27.96 0.80
C ILE A 395 8.12 29.17 1.51
N GLU A 396 7.28 30.15 1.85
CA GLU A 396 7.69 31.36 2.58
C GLU A 396 8.05 31.09 4.04
N CYS A 397 7.68 29.93 4.58
CA CYS A 397 7.99 29.57 5.95
C CYS A 397 9.51 29.40 6.16
N ASN A 398 10.02 29.96 7.27
CA ASN A 398 11.45 29.98 7.59
C ASN A 398 12.13 28.60 7.74
N TYR A 399 11.39 27.49 7.85
CA TYR A 399 11.99 26.17 8.04
C TYR A 399 12.77 25.66 6.81
N LEU A 400 12.42 26.13 5.61
CA LEU A 400 13.15 25.81 4.38
C LEU A 400 14.41 26.66 4.19
N ASN A 401 14.56 27.77 4.91
CA ASN A 401 15.74 28.64 4.75
C ASN A 401 17.04 27.97 5.23
N ALA A 402 16.94 26.92 6.04
CA ALA A 402 18.10 26.14 6.48
C ALA A 402 18.62 25.17 5.41
N ASP A 403 17.84 24.93 4.34
CA ASP A 403 18.13 23.95 3.31
C ASP A 403 17.74 24.50 1.92
N LEU A 404 18.76 25.03 1.23
CA LEU A 404 18.59 25.65 -0.08
C LEU A 404 18.10 24.66 -1.13
N ASP A 405 18.50 23.39 -1.06
CA ASP A 405 18.08 22.37 -2.02
C ASP A 405 16.60 22.02 -1.83
N ALA A 406 16.16 21.86 -0.57
CA ALA A 406 14.74 21.69 -0.25
C ALA A 406 13.90 22.89 -0.70
N LYS A 407 14.41 24.11 -0.52
CA LYS A 407 13.73 25.34 -0.95
C LYS A 407 13.67 25.43 -2.48
N ALA A 408 14.74 25.05 -3.19
CA ALA A 408 14.77 24.98 -4.65
C ALA A 408 13.76 23.95 -5.19
N ALA A 409 13.68 22.76 -4.58
CA ALA A 409 12.67 21.74 -4.92
C ALA A 409 11.25 22.27 -4.72
N ALA A 410 11.02 23.06 -3.65
CA ALA A 410 9.71 23.63 -3.39
C ALA A 410 9.29 24.68 -4.43
N TYR A 411 10.21 25.52 -4.87
CA TYR A 411 9.96 26.45 -5.99
C TYR A 411 9.73 25.75 -7.32
N ASN A 412 10.40 24.61 -7.58
CA ASN A 412 10.11 23.79 -8.76
C ASN A 412 8.66 23.29 -8.76
N LEU A 413 8.19 22.76 -7.63
CA LEU A 413 6.81 22.31 -7.48
C LEU A 413 5.81 23.46 -7.63
N LEU A 414 6.11 24.64 -7.10
CA LEU A 414 5.29 25.84 -7.30
C LEU A 414 5.21 26.22 -8.78
N GLY A 415 6.35 26.24 -9.48
CA GLY A 415 6.40 26.49 -10.91
C GLY A 415 5.56 25.50 -11.70
N VAL A 416 5.66 24.20 -11.39
CA VAL A 416 4.83 23.15 -12.04
C VAL A 416 3.34 23.38 -11.79
N ALA A 417 2.95 23.74 -10.56
CA ALA A 417 1.55 24.00 -10.23
C ALA A 417 1.00 25.23 -10.98
N LEU A 418 1.77 26.33 -11.03
CA LEU A 418 1.43 27.55 -11.77
C LEU A 418 1.34 27.30 -13.28
N GLN A 419 2.29 26.55 -13.84
CA GLN A 419 2.27 26.14 -15.25
C GLN A 419 1.01 25.33 -15.57
N THR A 420 0.61 24.42 -14.66
CA THR A 420 -0.58 23.56 -14.82
C THR A 420 -1.88 24.36 -14.90
N VAL A 421 -1.99 25.49 -14.19
CA VAL A 421 -3.16 26.39 -14.26
C VAL A 421 -3.05 27.47 -15.35
N GLY A 422 -1.96 27.49 -16.13
CA GLY A 422 -1.75 28.44 -17.22
C GLY A 422 -1.14 29.79 -16.81
N GLU A 423 -0.62 29.92 -15.58
CA GLU A 423 0.09 31.13 -15.12
C GLU A 423 1.57 31.10 -15.54
N THR A 424 1.83 31.12 -16.85
CA THR A 424 3.16 30.89 -17.42
C THR A 424 4.24 31.84 -16.92
N GLU A 425 3.95 33.14 -16.79
CA GLU A 425 4.96 34.11 -16.34
C GLU A 425 5.30 33.92 -14.85
N THR A 426 4.30 33.71 -14.00
CA THR A 426 4.53 33.41 -12.57
C THR A 426 5.28 32.08 -12.41
N ALA A 427 4.95 31.07 -13.21
CA ALA A 427 5.67 29.79 -13.23
C ALA A 427 7.15 29.99 -13.59
N ARG A 428 7.44 30.81 -14.61
CA ARG A 428 8.80 31.17 -15.02
C ARG A 428 9.58 31.80 -13.86
N GLN A 429 8.98 32.75 -13.15
CA GLN A 429 9.61 33.38 -11.98
C GLN A 429 9.93 32.36 -10.87
N ALA A 430 9.02 31.43 -10.59
CA ALA A 430 9.27 30.37 -9.60
C ALA A 430 10.43 29.45 -10.03
N TYR A 431 10.51 29.07 -11.32
CA TYR A 431 11.64 28.29 -11.82
C TYR A 431 12.97 29.06 -11.76
N LEU A 432 12.98 30.35 -12.06
CA LEU A 432 14.17 31.19 -11.91
C LEU A 432 14.64 31.26 -10.45
N GLN A 433 13.71 31.42 -9.50
CA GLN A 433 14.03 31.39 -8.07
C GLN A 433 14.61 30.03 -7.64
N SER A 434 14.09 28.92 -8.16
CA SER A 434 14.69 27.60 -7.94
C SER A 434 16.12 27.51 -8.51
N ALA A 435 16.33 28.03 -9.73
CA ALA A 435 17.62 28.04 -10.41
C ALA A 435 18.70 28.82 -9.66
N GLU A 436 18.33 29.90 -8.97
CA GLU A 436 19.24 30.72 -8.15
C GLU A 436 19.65 30.04 -6.84
N LEU A 437 18.78 29.19 -6.28
CA LEU A 437 19.01 28.52 -4.99
C LEU A 437 19.83 27.23 -5.11
N HIS A 438 19.91 26.65 -6.31
CA HIS A 438 20.54 25.35 -6.52
C HIS A 438 22.07 25.46 -6.51
N ILE A 439 22.73 24.58 -5.76
CA ILE A 439 24.20 24.61 -5.59
C ILE A 439 24.92 24.27 -6.91
N ASP A 440 24.39 23.30 -7.66
CA ASP A 440 24.86 22.99 -9.01
C ASP A 440 23.88 23.55 -10.07
N PRO A 441 24.28 24.62 -10.79
CA PRO A 441 23.44 25.22 -11.81
C PRO A 441 23.31 24.37 -13.09
N THR A 442 24.19 23.39 -13.33
CA THR A 442 24.18 22.60 -14.58
C THR A 442 23.15 21.49 -14.59
N ASP A 443 22.66 21.08 -13.42
CA ASP A 443 21.74 19.95 -13.24
C ASP A 443 20.44 20.35 -12.50
N ASN A 444 19.95 21.57 -12.72
CA ASN A 444 18.68 22.00 -12.15
C ASN A 444 17.51 21.77 -13.15
N PRO A 445 16.52 20.91 -12.82
CA PRO A 445 15.29 20.71 -13.61
C PRO A 445 14.55 22.02 -13.95
N ALA A 446 14.66 23.03 -13.10
CA ALA A 446 14.05 24.35 -13.30
C ALA A 446 14.50 24.99 -14.63
N ARG A 447 15.77 24.84 -15.01
CA ARG A 447 16.30 25.41 -16.25
C ARG A 447 15.71 24.72 -17.48
N LYS A 448 15.53 23.40 -17.41
CA LYS A 448 14.83 22.64 -18.45
C LYS A 448 13.39 23.14 -18.58
N ARG A 449 12.71 23.40 -17.46
CA ARG A 449 11.35 23.96 -17.45
C ARG A 449 11.28 25.36 -18.07
N VAL A 450 12.19 26.27 -17.71
CA VAL A 450 12.26 27.61 -18.31
C VAL A 450 12.43 27.53 -19.83
N PHE A 451 13.35 26.68 -20.31
CA PHE A 451 13.55 26.47 -21.75
C PHE A 451 12.30 25.91 -22.46
N LEU A 452 11.49 25.09 -21.79
CA LEU A 452 10.23 24.56 -22.34
C LEU A 452 9.08 25.57 -22.36
N LEU A 453 9.22 26.71 -21.66
CA LEU A 453 8.24 27.80 -21.67
C LEU A 453 8.53 28.85 -22.77
N GLU A 454 9.73 28.84 -23.33
CA GLU A 454 10.15 29.65 -24.49
C GLU A 454 9.77 28.98 -25.81
#